data_AF-A0A9D6E9A4-F1
#
_entry.id   AF-A0A9D6E9A4-F1
#
_cell.length_a   1.000
_cell.length_b   1.000
_cell.length_c   1.000
_cell.angle_alpha   90.00
_cell.angle_beta   90.00
_cell.angle_gamma   90.00
#
_symmetry.space_group_name_H-M   'P 1'
#
loop_
_entity.id
_entity.type
_entity.pdbx_description
1 polymer ?
#
loop_
_entity_poly.entity_id
_entity_poly.type
_entity_poly.pdbx_seq_one_letter_code
_entity_poly.pdbx_strand_id
1 'polypeptide(L)'
;MKRPITLLALVAAGTLGVSARAPGQQQATLEALNVFLDCQTFHCDFDHFRREISFVNWVRDRQDAHVHILGTSQQTGGGGREFTFAFIGLRQFADRGDTLRYVSRNTDTQTEIRDG
;
A
#
# COMPACT_ATOMS: atom_id res chain seq x y z
N MET A 1 50.26 -2.47 61.48
CA MET A 1 49.78 -1.07 61.43
C MET A 1 50.29 -0.42 60.14
N LYS A 2 49.42 0.37 59.48
CA LYS A 2 49.63 1.19 58.25
C LYS A 2 49.49 0.47 56.88
N ARG A 3 48.28 0.58 56.30
CA ARG A 3 47.96 0.51 54.85
C ARG A 3 48.19 1.93 54.27
N PRO A 4 48.02 2.22 52.95
CA PRO A 4 48.11 1.45 51.70
C PRO A 4 49.06 2.17 50.70
N ILE A 5 49.11 1.80 49.42
CA ILE A 5 48.99 2.72 48.26
C ILE A 5 49.06 1.87 46.98
N THR A 6 47.94 1.86 46.28
CA THR A 6 47.74 1.24 44.97
C THR A 6 48.32 2.16 43.90
N LEU A 7 49.17 1.64 43.01
CA LEU A 7 49.62 2.32 41.80
C LEU A 7 49.31 1.43 40.59
N LEU A 8 48.57 2.03 39.67
CA LEU A 8 47.98 1.49 38.46
C LEU A 8 48.92 1.73 37.27
N ALA A 9 49.20 0.71 36.45
CA ALA A 9 49.62 0.78 35.03
C ALA A 9 50.12 -0.62 34.60
N LEU A 10 49.86 -1.19 33.43
CA LEU A 10 49.00 -0.89 32.29
C LEU A 10 48.90 -2.23 31.54
N VAL A 11 47.79 -2.96 31.64
CA VAL A 11 47.62 -4.19 30.86
C VAL A 11 47.10 -3.81 29.48
N ALA A 12 48.01 -3.69 28.52
CA ALA A 12 47.67 -3.67 27.10
C ALA A 12 47.41 -5.12 26.66
N ALA A 13 46.18 -5.60 26.84
CA ALA A 13 45.71 -6.85 26.26
C ALA A 13 44.49 -6.55 25.41
N GLY A 14 44.67 -6.69 24.10
CA GLY A 14 43.70 -6.30 23.09
C GLY A 14 42.35 -6.99 23.22
N THR A 15 41.30 -6.23 22.90
CA THR A 15 40.02 -6.80 22.49
C THR A 15 39.70 -6.24 21.11
N LEU A 16 39.99 -7.04 20.09
CA LEU A 16 39.33 -6.97 18.79
C LEU A 16 37.83 -7.12 19.06
N GLY A 17 37.09 -6.02 19.00
CA GLY A 17 35.64 -6.05 19.06
C GLY A 17 35.11 -6.72 17.79
N VAL A 18 34.86 -8.02 17.84
CA VAL A 18 34.07 -8.72 16.83
C VAL A 18 32.61 -8.34 17.07
N SER A 19 32.12 -7.36 16.32
CA SER A 19 30.69 -7.08 16.27
C SER A 19 29.97 -8.27 15.63
N ALA A 20 29.34 -9.10 16.44
CA ALA A 20 28.41 -10.12 15.98
C ALA A 20 27.18 -9.42 15.35
N ARG A 21 27.07 -9.44 14.02
CA ARG A 21 25.80 -9.15 13.35
C ARG A 21 24.87 -10.34 13.62
N ALA A 22 23.82 -10.11 14.41
CA ALA A 22 22.74 -11.08 14.56
C ALA A 22 22.10 -11.36 13.18
N PRO A 23 21.90 -12.64 12.79
CA PRO A 23 21.18 -12.95 11.57
C PRO A 23 19.68 -12.74 11.81
N GLY A 24 19.02 -12.04 10.90
CA GLY A 24 17.56 -12.08 10.78
C GLY A 24 16.81 -11.00 11.54
N GLN A 25 17.00 -9.73 11.18
CA GLN A 25 15.83 -8.87 11.08
C GLN A 25 15.21 -9.13 9.70
N GLN A 26 14.32 -10.11 9.64
CA GLN A 26 13.43 -10.28 8.49
C GLN A 26 12.54 -9.03 8.47
N GLN A 27 12.95 -8.01 7.71
CA GLN A 27 12.04 -6.95 7.32
C GLN A 27 10.90 -7.66 6.59
N ALA A 28 9.71 -7.68 7.18
CA ALA A 28 8.52 -8.12 6.48
C ALA A 28 8.39 -7.17 5.28
N THR A 29 8.85 -7.62 4.12
CA THR A 29 8.52 -6.98 2.86
C THR A 29 7.02 -7.08 2.76
N LEU A 30 6.33 -5.95 2.95
CA LEU A 30 4.92 -5.86 2.62
C LEU A 30 4.82 -6.18 1.13
N GLU A 31 4.44 -7.41 0.80
CA GLU A 31 4.19 -7.79 -0.57
C GLU A 31 3.06 -6.91 -1.11
N ALA A 32 3.28 -6.33 -2.29
CA ALA A 32 2.26 -5.52 -2.95
C ALA A 32 1.00 -6.35 -3.18
N LEU A 33 -0.17 -5.78 -2.89
CA LEU A 33 -1.44 -6.49 -3.11
C LEU A 33 -1.68 -6.68 -4.61
N ASN A 34 -2.15 -7.86 -4.99
CA ASN A 34 -2.68 -8.12 -6.32
C ASN A 34 -4.10 -7.53 -6.41
N VAL A 35 -4.32 -6.62 -7.35
CA VAL A 35 -5.57 -5.88 -7.50
C VAL A 35 -6.13 -6.10 -8.90
N PHE A 36 -7.41 -6.45 -8.97
CA PHE A 36 -8.16 -6.54 -10.21
C PHE A 36 -9.15 -5.38 -10.29
N LEU A 37 -9.02 -4.53 -11.32
CA LEU A 37 -9.91 -3.41 -11.58
C LEU A 37 -10.99 -3.80 -12.60
N ASP A 38 -12.25 -3.62 -12.21
CA ASP A 38 -13.42 -3.99 -12.99
C ASP A 38 -14.41 -2.82 -13.04
N CYS A 39 -14.48 -2.14 -14.18
CA CYS A 39 -15.36 -0.98 -14.36
C CYS A 39 -16.53 -1.35 -15.25
N GLN A 40 -17.71 -1.49 -14.63
CA GLN A 40 -18.90 -2.06 -15.28
C GLN A 40 -19.70 -1.03 -16.08
N THR A 41 -19.85 0.20 -15.55
CA THR A 41 -20.76 1.20 -16.15
C THR A 41 -20.05 2.41 -16.76
N PHE A 42 -18.72 2.44 -16.71
CA PHE A 42 -17.90 3.49 -17.31
C PHE A 42 -16.54 2.94 -17.74
N HIS A 43 -15.87 3.66 -18.63
CA HIS A 43 -14.52 3.32 -19.06
C HIS A 43 -13.50 3.78 -18.02
N CYS A 44 -12.75 2.83 -17.46
CA CYS A 44 -11.57 3.14 -16.66
C CYS A 44 -10.35 3.27 -17.57
N ASP A 45 -9.65 4.41 -17.46
CA ASP A 45 -8.33 4.60 -18.05
C ASP A 45 -7.31 3.79 -17.24
N PHE A 46 -7.19 2.51 -17.59
CA PHE A 46 -6.36 1.57 -16.86
C PHE A 46 -4.87 1.96 -16.88
N ASP A 47 -4.41 2.58 -17.97
CA ASP A 47 -3.03 3.06 -18.05
C ASP A 47 -2.78 4.22 -17.10
N HIS A 48 -3.77 5.09 -16.89
CA HIS A 48 -3.70 6.11 -15.84
C HIS A 48 -3.65 5.49 -14.44
N PHE A 49 -4.55 4.56 -14.11
CA PHE A 49 -4.52 3.87 -12.81
C PHE A 49 -3.17 3.20 -12.53
N ARG A 50 -2.57 2.54 -13.53
CA ARG A 50 -1.24 1.91 -13.40
C ARG A 50 -0.12 2.91 -13.17
N ARG A 51 -0.21 4.11 -13.76
CA ARG A 51 0.79 5.17 -13.58
C ARG A 51 0.69 5.84 -12.22
N GLU A 52 -0.52 6.17 -11.78
CA GLU A 52 -0.72 6.91 -10.53
C GLU A 52 -0.68 6.01 -9.28
N ILE A 53 -1.06 4.73 -9.42
CA ILE A 53 -1.11 3.76 -8.31
C ILE A 53 -0.11 2.64 -8.57
N SER A 54 1.15 2.90 -8.21
CA SER A 54 2.29 2.00 -8.46
C SER A 54 2.65 1.06 -7.30
N PHE A 55 1.99 1.20 -6.15
CA PHE A 55 2.26 0.40 -4.94
C PHE A 55 1.49 -0.92 -4.88
N VAL A 56 0.73 -1.26 -5.94
CA VAL A 56 -0.02 -2.51 -6.08
C VAL A 56 0.37 -3.25 -7.35
N ASN A 57 0.13 -4.56 -7.37
CA ASN A 57 0.27 -5.37 -8.57
C ASN A 57 -1.07 -5.43 -9.30
N TRP A 58 -1.14 -4.85 -10.50
CA TRP A 58 -2.33 -4.92 -11.32
C TRP A 58 -2.41 -6.27 -12.05
N VAL A 59 -3.39 -7.09 -11.68
CA VAL A 59 -3.62 -8.42 -12.29
C VAL A 59 -4.74 -8.36 -13.33
N ARG A 60 -4.66 -9.24 -14.32
CA ARG A 60 -5.65 -9.34 -15.41
C ARG A 60 -6.80 -10.27 -15.07
N ASP A 61 -6.54 -11.30 -14.27
CA ASP A 61 -7.54 -12.29 -13.90
C ASP A 61 -7.99 -12.05 -12.46
N ARG A 62 -9.31 -11.99 -12.27
CA ARG A 62 -9.96 -11.86 -10.95
C ARG A 62 -9.49 -12.93 -9.97
N GLN A 63 -9.21 -14.13 -10.45
CA GLN A 63 -8.81 -15.28 -9.62
C GLN A 63 -7.41 -15.12 -9.01
N ASP A 64 -6.59 -14.18 -9.48
CA ASP A 64 -5.25 -13.91 -8.95
C ASP A 64 -5.23 -12.73 -7.97
N ALA A 65 -6.36 -12.06 -7.80
CA ALA A 65 -6.46 -10.87 -6.97
C ALA A 65 -6.60 -11.19 -5.47
N HIS A 66 -6.05 -10.30 -4.67
CA HIS A 66 -6.33 -10.13 -3.24
C HIS A 66 -7.49 -9.14 -3.04
N VAL A 67 -7.66 -8.17 -3.94
CA VAL A 67 -8.76 -7.20 -3.91
C VAL A 67 -9.35 -7.06 -5.32
N HIS A 68 -10.67 -7.21 -5.41
CA HIS A 68 -11.45 -6.84 -6.59
C HIS A 68 -12.05 -5.46 -6.36
N ILE A 69 -11.66 -4.50 -7.21
CA ILE A 69 -12.27 -3.17 -7.25
C ILE A 69 -13.38 -3.20 -8.29
N LEU A 70 -14.62 -3.05 -7.84
CA LEU A 70 -15.78 -2.90 -8.70
C LEU A 70 -16.15 -1.42 -8.83
N GLY A 71 -15.85 -0.85 -9.99
CA GLY A 71 -16.23 0.51 -10.37
C GLY A 71 -17.60 0.54 -11.03
N THR A 72 -18.52 1.32 -10.46
CA THR A 72 -19.79 1.70 -11.08
C THR A 72 -19.98 3.21 -11.06
N SER A 73 -20.93 3.68 -11.87
CA SER A 73 -21.30 5.08 -11.95
C SER A 73 -22.78 5.23 -12.28
N GLN A 74 -23.36 6.33 -11.79
CA GLN A 74 -24.76 6.72 -12.03
C GLN A 74 -24.88 8.24 -12.19
N GLN A 75 -25.85 8.70 -12.98
CA GLN A 75 -26.15 10.14 -13.07
C GLN A 75 -26.74 10.63 -11.75
N THR A 76 -26.39 11.86 -11.38
CA THR A 76 -26.99 12.57 -10.24
C THR A 76 -28.11 13.49 -10.72
N GLY A 77 -29.01 13.88 -9.82
CA GLY A 77 -30.06 14.86 -10.13
C GLY A 77 -29.54 16.25 -10.50
N GLY A 78 -28.29 16.58 -10.15
CA GLY A 78 -27.63 17.84 -10.50
C GLY A 78 -26.93 17.85 -11.85
N GLY A 79 -27.05 16.78 -12.65
CA GLY A 79 -26.41 16.65 -13.97
C GLY A 79 -24.92 16.23 -13.92
N GLY A 80 -24.36 16.00 -12.73
CA GLY A 80 -23.06 15.36 -12.55
C GLY A 80 -23.16 13.84 -12.47
N ARG A 81 -22.08 13.17 -12.10
CA ARG A 81 -22.01 11.71 -11.99
C ARG A 81 -21.45 11.29 -10.65
N GLU A 82 -22.10 10.31 -10.02
CA GLU A 82 -21.52 9.64 -8.87
C GLU A 82 -20.81 8.38 -9.34
N PHE A 83 -19.56 8.22 -8.91
CA PHE A 83 -18.73 7.04 -9.08
C PHE A 83 -18.66 6.32 -7.75
N THR A 84 -18.84 5.01 -7.78
CA THR A 84 -18.72 4.12 -6.62
C THR A 84 -17.64 3.09 -6.92
N PHE A 85 -16.68 2.96 -6.00
CA PHE A 85 -15.64 1.95 -6.04
C PHE A 85 -15.81 1.04 -4.83
N ALA A 86 -16.34 -0.16 -5.05
CA ALA A 86 -16.44 -1.18 -4.02
C ALA A 86 -15.16 -2.02 -3.99
N PHE A 87 -14.50 -2.07 -2.84
CA PHE A 87 -13.30 -2.86 -2.59
C PHE A 87 -13.74 -4.16 -1.95
N ILE A 88 -13.66 -5.25 -2.73
CA ILE A 88 -14.10 -6.58 -2.31
C ILE A 88 -12.84 -7.39 -2.05
N GLY A 89 -12.57 -7.71 -0.79
CA GLY A 89 -11.46 -8.57 -0.41
C GLY A 89 -11.69 -10.00 -0.89
N LEU A 90 -10.61 -10.64 -1.33
CA LEU A 90 -10.57 -12.02 -1.79
C LEU A 90 -9.50 -12.79 -1.00
N ARG A 91 -9.56 -14.13 -1.05
CA ARG A 91 -8.61 -15.02 -0.35
C ARG A 91 -8.49 -14.67 1.15
N GLN A 92 -7.28 -14.35 1.63
CA GLN A 92 -7.00 -13.99 3.01
C GLN A 92 -7.69 -12.70 3.48
N PHE A 93 -8.29 -11.94 2.55
CA PHE A 93 -9.04 -10.72 2.83
C PHE A 93 -10.54 -10.87 2.62
N ALA A 94 -11.09 -12.09 2.47
CA ALA A 94 -12.50 -12.32 2.14
C ALA A 94 -13.51 -11.60 3.06
N ASP A 95 -13.19 -11.43 4.34
CA ASP A 95 -14.04 -10.74 5.33
C ASP A 95 -13.76 -9.23 5.42
N ARG A 96 -13.00 -8.67 4.48
CA ARG A 96 -12.65 -7.26 4.41
C ARG A 96 -13.23 -6.65 3.15
N GLY A 97 -13.83 -5.48 3.32
CA GLY A 97 -14.27 -4.67 2.20
C GLY A 97 -14.53 -3.25 2.63
N ASP A 98 -14.58 -2.37 1.65
CA ASP A 98 -14.91 -0.96 1.84
C ASP A 98 -15.57 -0.42 0.57
N THR A 99 -16.14 0.78 0.64
CA THR A 99 -16.73 1.45 -0.51
C THR A 99 -16.39 2.93 -0.50
N LEU A 100 -15.76 3.39 -1.57
CA LEU A 100 -15.51 4.81 -1.79
C LEU A 100 -16.51 5.36 -2.80
N ARG A 101 -16.87 6.64 -2.61
CA ARG A 101 -17.77 7.37 -3.49
C ARG A 101 -17.16 8.71 -3.84
N TYR A 102 -17.25 9.07 -5.11
CA TYR A 102 -16.85 10.37 -5.64
C TYR A 102 -18.00 10.94 -6.48
N VAL A 103 -18.27 12.23 -6.36
CA VAL A 103 -19.34 12.90 -7.12
C VAL A 103 -18.73 14.02 -7.94
N SER A 104 -18.81 13.90 -9.25
CA SER A 104 -18.46 14.98 -10.17
C SER A 104 -19.59 15.98 -10.30
N ARG A 105 -19.24 17.21 -10.67
CA ARG A 105 -20.19 18.24 -11.09
C ARG A 105 -20.52 18.08 -12.56
N ASN A 106 -21.57 18.78 -13.00
CA ASN A 106 -21.95 18.86 -14.41
C ASN A 106 -20.99 19.73 -15.24
N THR A 107 -20.14 20.52 -14.59
CA THR A 107 -19.15 21.39 -15.21
C THR A 107 -17.75 20.80 -15.27
N ASP A 108 -17.51 19.68 -14.57
CA ASP A 108 -16.17 19.09 -14.50
C ASP A 108 -15.80 18.48 -15.86
N THR A 109 -14.58 18.73 -16.28
CA THR A 109 -13.99 18.13 -17.48
C THR A 109 -13.65 16.66 -17.23
N GLN A 110 -13.47 15.89 -18.31
CA GLN A 110 -13.08 14.48 -18.19
C GLN A 110 -11.77 14.27 -17.41
N THR A 111 -10.86 15.24 -17.44
CA THR A 111 -9.61 15.22 -16.68
C THR A 111 -9.87 15.43 -15.19
N GLU A 112 -10.65 16.44 -14.82
CA GLU A 112 -11.02 16.70 -13.42
C GLU A 112 -11.80 15.53 -12.81
N ILE A 113 -12.68 14.89 -13.60
CA ILE A 113 -13.42 13.69 -13.17
C ILE A 113 -12.49 12.51 -12.91
N ARG A 114 -11.43 12.35 -13.70
CA ARG A 114 -10.46 11.24 -13.59
C ARG A 114 -9.50 11.44 -12.42
N ASP A 115 -9.11 12.69 -12.16
CA ASP A 115 -8.10 13.06 -11.16
C ASP A 115 -8.69 13.35 -9.76
N GLY A 116 -10.03 13.33 -9.61
CA GLY A 116 -10.76 13.62 -8.37
C GLY A 116 -10.99 12.41 -7.48
#